data_AF-A0A9D7Z2Y7-F1
#
_entry.id   AF-A0A9D7Z2Y7-F1
#
_cell.length_a   1.000
_cell.length_b   1.000
_cell.length_c   1.000
_cell.angle_alpha   90.00
_cell.angle_beta   90.00
_cell.angle_gamma   90.00
#
_symmetry.space_group_name_H-M   'P 1'
#
loop_
_entity.id
_entity.type
_entity.pdbx_description
1 polymer ?
#
loop_
_entity_poly.entity_id
_entity_poly.type
_entity_poly.pdbx_seq_one_letter_code
_entity_poly.pdbx_strand_id
1 'polypeptide(L)'
;MNTVDAGTVGITGPALVQNAQTANISVQGSDGGVAFGGAVTTQNNSGFNGDHILLGTAAANTGTVTFAGQVTTTSTGSTGRGVTLGSGAASFNGGLAITTTSGTGLVGTGGTLGIANAGATSVAASAGQAVSLAGVTIATGGITFDSLSSSASGASGVALTGVTGDAFTVTGTTTVTNATSAGIALSGNAANVAFGATTVTASTTGNGVDISGVNTGTISFTDLDIADRRQHGRLRPEWRHARRCGHGE
;
A
#
# COMPACT_ATOMS: atom_id res chain seq x y z
N MET A 1 21.74 -24.08 -0.40
CA MET A 1 21.48 -22.72 -0.88
C MET A 1 22.02 -22.69 -2.30
N ASN A 2 21.16 -22.75 -3.32
CA ASN A 2 21.60 -22.79 -4.71
C ASN A 2 21.67 -21.33 -5.17
N THR A 3 22.85 -20.72 -5.09
CA THR A 3 23.10 -19.37 -5.59
C THR A 3 23.01 -19.42 -7.11
N VAL A 4 22.11 -18.63 -7.69
CA VAL A 4 22.04 -18.49 -9.15
C VAL A 4 23.10 -17.47 -9.55
N ASP A 5 24.21 -17.98 -10.07
CA ASP A 5 25.39 -17.20 -10.44
C ASP A 5 25.14 -16.44 -11.76
N ALA A 6 25.22 -15.11 -11.70
CA ALA A 6 25.27 -14.08 -12.76
C ALA A 6 24.33 -14.14 -14.01
N GLY A 7 23.47 -15.15 -14.17
CA GLY A 7 22.55 -15.29 -15.29
C GLY A 7 21.13 -14.77 -15.01
N THR A 8 20.42 -14.32 -16.05
CA THR A 8 19.00 -14.00 -15.90
C THR A 8 18.15 -15.27 -15.90
N VAL A 9 17.34 -15.48 -14.86
CA VAL A 9 16.30 -16.52 -14.85
C VAL A 9 15.02 -15.92 -15.43
N GLY A 10 14.57 -16.44 -16.56
CA GLY A 10 13.35 -15.97 -17.24
C GLY A 10 12.20 -16.97 -17.14
N ILE A 11 11.03 -16.51 -16.72
CA ILE A 11 9.75 -17.24 -16.80
C ILE A 11 8.89 -16.52 -17.84
N THR A 12 8.77 -17.09 -19.03
CA THR A 12 8.18 -16.38 -20.20
C THR A 12 6.68 -16.56 -20.37
N GLY A 13 6.07 -17.58 -19.74
CA GLY A 13 4.63 -17.82 -19.75
C GLY A 13 3.90 -17.21 -18.55
N PRO A 14 2.55 -17.22 -18.56
CA PRO A 14 1.79 -16.86 -17.38
C PRO A 14 2.08 -17.82 -16.23
N ALA A 15 2.15 -17.30 -15.00
CA ALA A 15 2.37 -18.09 -13.79
C ALA A 15 1.13 -18.01 -12.89
N LEU A 16 0.61 -19.17 -12.49
CA LEU A 16 -0.37 -19.30 -11.42
C LEU A 16 0.27 -20.09 -10.27
N VAL A 17 0.36 -19.48 -9.09
CA VAL A 17 0.88 -20.13 -7.89
C VAL A 17 -0.09 -19.93 -6.73
N GLN A 18 -0.42 -20.98 -6.00
CA GLN A 18 -1.46 -20.91 -4.97
C GLN A 18 -1.07 -21.61 -3.67
N ASN A 19 -1.61 -21.10 -2.56
CA ASN A 19 -1.68 -21.77 -1.26
C ASN A 19 -0.30 -22.18 -0.70
N ALA A 20 0.68 -21.29 -0.80
CA ALA A 20 1.96 -21.50 -0.14
C ALA A 20 1.92 -21.08 1.33
N GLN A 21 2.53 -21.89 2.20
CA GLN A 21 2.63 -21.59 3.64
C GLN A 21 3.64 -20.49 3.97
N THR A 22 4.64 -20.26 3.10
CA THR A 22 5.71 -19.29 3.33
C THR A 22 5.65 -18.15 2.33
N ALA A 23 5.77 -18.45 1.04
CA ALA A 23 5.46 -17.50 -0.02
C ALA A 23 5.11 -18.21 -1.32
N ASN A 24 4.21 -17.62 -2.14
CA ASN A 24 3.90 -18.18 -3.46
C ASN A 24 5.10 -18.02 -4.40
N ILE A 25 5.70 -16.84 -4.42
CA ILE A 25 6.95 -16.55 -5.12
C ILE A 25 7.95 -16.02 -4.10
N SER A 26 9.14 -16.63 -4.06
CA SER A 26 10.24 -16.19 -3.19
C SER A 26 11.51 -16.07 -4.02
N VAL A 27 12.11 -14.88 -4.03
CA VAL A 27 13.39 -14.62 -4.71
C VAL A 27 14.33 -13.97 -3.71
N GLN A 28 15.35 -14.71 -3.29
CA GLN A 28 16.26 -14.36 -2.21
C GLN A 28 17.71 -14.62 -2.64
N GLY A 29 18.62 -13.70 -2.34
CA GLY A 29 20.05 -13.89 -2.66
C GLY A 29 20.33 -14.03 -4.17
N SER A 30 19.50 -13.43 -5.03
CA SER A 30 19.70 -13.48 -6.47
C SER A 30 20.72 -12.44 -6.89
N ASP A 31 21.86 -12.89 -7.43
CA ASP A 31 22.88 -12.01 -7.98
C ASP A 31 22.61 -11.68 -9.46
N GLY A 32 22.00 -12.62 -10.18
CA GLY A 32 21.43 -12.38 -11.50
C GLY A 32 20.03 -11.75 -11.45
N GLY A 33 19.59 -11.17 -12.57
CA GLY A 33 18.21 -10.70 -12.71
C GLY A 33 17.21 -11.86 -12.74
N VAL A 34 16.01 -11.66 -12.21
CA VAL A 34 14.90 -12.61 -12.35
C VAL A 34 13.78 -11.91 -13.09
N ALA A 35 13.30 -12.49 -14.19
CA ALA A 35 12.28 -11.88 -15.03
C ALA A 35 11.07 -12.79 -15.18
N PHE A 36 9.90 -12.26 -14.85
CA PHE A 36 8.59 -12.84 -15.15
C PHE A 36 8.03 -12.09 -16.36
N GLY A 37 8.12 -12.72 -17.53
CA GLY A 37 7.68 -12.16 -18.81
C GLY A 37 6.16 -12.16 -18.99
N GLY A 38 5.48 -13.20 -18.48
CA GLY A 38 4.02 -13.32 -18.55
C GLY A 38 3.30 -12.69 -17.35
N ALA A 39 1.96 -12.71 -17.39
CA ALA A 39 1.14 -12.33 -16.26
C ALA A 39 1.36 -13.28 -15.07
N VAL A 40 1.38 -12.76 -13.86
CA VAL A 40 1.58 -13.54 -12.63
C VAL A 40 0.34 -13.41 -11.76
N THR A 41 -0.32 -14.52 -11.48
CA THR A 41 -1.42 -14.60 -10.53
C THR A 41 -1.01 -15.45 -9.34
N THR A 42 -1.24 -14.93 -8.14
CA THR A 42 -0.98 -15.66 -6.90
C THR A 42 -2.19 -15.61 -5.99
N GLN A 43 -2.55 -16.72 -5.36
CA GLN A 43 -3.72 -16.81 -4.50
C GLN A 43 -3.42 -17.55 -3.22
N ASN A 44 -3.81 -17.00 -2.07
CA ASN A 44 -3.77 -17.69 -0.78
C ASN A 44 -5.17 -17.78 -0.21
N ASN A 45 -5.65 -19.01 -0.02
CA ASN A 45 -6.92 -19.27 0.64
C ASN A 45 -6.76 -19.23 2.17
N SER A 46 -7.88 -19.35 2.87
CA SER A 46 -7.92 -19.39 4.33
C SER A 46 -6.97 -20.45 4.89
N GLY A 47 -6.13 -20.06 5.85
CA GLY A 47 -5.15 -20.95 6.49
C GLY A 47 -3.74 -20.90 5.90
N PHE A 48 -3.51 -20.17 4.79
CA PHE A 48 -2.18 -19.99 4.19
C PHE A 48 -1.67 -18.58 4.43
N ASN A 49 -0.81 -18.40 5.43
CA ASN A 49 -0.39 -17.07 5.91
C ASN A 49 0.90 -16.52 5.26
N GLY A 50 1.37 -17.17 4.18
CA GLY A 50 2.55 -16.73 3.46
C GLY A 50 2.34 -15.45 2.66
N ASP A 51 3.43 -14.75 2.36
CA ASP A 51 3.41 -13.60 1.45
C ASP A 51 3.15 -14.08 0.01
N HIS A 52 2.48 -13.30 -0.83
CA HIS A 52 2.32 -13.74 -2.22
C HIS A 52 3.65 -13.64 -2.98
N ILE A 53 4.33 -12.51 -2.85
CA ILE A 53 5.64 -12.29 -3.45
C ILE A 53 6.58 -11.79 -2.37
N LEU A 54 7.64 -12.54 -2.11
CA LEU A 54 8.65 -12.26 -1.10
C LEU A 54 10.02 -12.05 -1.76
N LEU A 55 10.56 -10.84 -1.67
CA LEU A 55 11.78 -10.44 -2.38
C LEU A 55 12.82 -9.90 -1.42
N GLY A 56 14.01 -10.49 -1.41
CA GLY A 56 15.19 -9.94 -0.74
C GLY A 56 15.09 -9.83 0.78
N THR A 57 14.24 -10.63 1.44
CA THR A 57 14.02 -10.51 2.90
C THR A 57 14.96 -11.34 3.75
N ALA A 58 15.37 -12.52 3.28
CA ALA A 58 16.29 -13.43 4.00
C ALA A 58 17.74 -13.27 3.53
N ALA A 59 17.93 -12.85 2.28
CA ALA A 59 19.22 -12.52 1.68
C ALA A 59 18.98 -11.49 0.58
N ALA A 60 19.84 -10.48 0.49
CA ALA A 60 19.65 -9.38 -0.45
C ALA A 60 19.77 -9.86 -1.91
N ASN A 61 18.86 -9.39 -2.76
CA ASN A 61 19.00 -9.55 -4.19
C ASN A 61 19.89 -8.41 -4.71
N THR A 62 21.02 -8.73 -5.32
CA THR A 62 21.84 -7.73 -6.00
C THR A 62 21.39 -7.54 -7.45
N GLY A 63 20.76 -8.57 -8.04
CA GLY A 63 20.02 -8.49 -9.29
C GLY A 63 18.62 -7.86 -9.13
N THR A 64 18.03 -7.47 -10.27
CA THR A 64 16.66 -6.92 -10.31
C THR A 64 15.62 -8.01 -10.59
N VAL A 65 14.54 -8.03 -9.81
CA VAL A 65 13.36 -8.85 -10.07
C VAL A 65 12.35 -8.04 -10.88
N THR A 66 12.06 -8.46 -12.10
CA THR A 66 11.19 -7.74 -13.03
C THR A 66 9.94 -8.55 -13.34
N PHE A 67 8.77 -7.92 -13.23
CA PHE A 67 7.49 -8.44 -13.67
C PHE A 67 7.03 -7.62 -14.88
N ALA A 68 7.18 -8.19 -16.08
CA ALA A 68 6.81 -7.53 -17.33
C ALA A 68 5.30 -7.60 -17.61
N GLY A 69 4.64 -8.69 -17.21
CA GLY A 69 3.18 -8.83 -17.26
C GLY A 69 2.48 -8.33 -16.00
N GLN A 70 1.15 -8.23 -16.06
CA GLN A 70 0.31 -7.89 -14.91
C GLN A 70 0.56 -8.85 -13.75
N VAL A 71 0.75 -8.30 -12.56
CA VAL A 71 0.77 -9.07 -11.31
C VAL A 71 -0.55 -8.91 -10.58
N THR A 72 -1.18 -10.03 -10.21
CA THR A 72 -2.39 -10.07 -9.40
C THR A 72 -2.17 -10.96 -8.17
N THR A 73 -2.43 -10.42 -6.99
CA THR A 73 -2.35 -11.17 -5.73
C THR A 73 -3.70 -11.12 -5.01
N THR A 74 -4.15 -12.26 -4.48
CA THR A 74 -5.44 -12.34 -3.77
C THR A 74 -5.37 -13.25 -2.56
N SER A 75 -5.48 -12.66 -1.37
CA SER A 75 -5.56 -13.40 -0.10
C SER A 75 -6.97 -13.31 0.48
N THR A 76 -7.65 -14.46 0.56
CA THR A 76 -8.99 -14.58 1.16
C THR A 76 -8.90 -15.25 2.53
N GLY A 77 -9.10 -14.48 3.61
CA GLY A 77 -9.11 -15.02 4.98
C GLY A 77 -7.75 -15.44 5.55
N SER A 78 -6.65 -14.91 5.01
CA SER A 78 -5.28 -15.15 5.47
C SER A 78 -4.61 -13.84 5.93
N THR A 79 -3.63 -13.96 6.84
CA THR A 79 -2.77 -12.85 7.29
C THR A 79 -1.58 -12.58 6.36
N GLY A 80 -1.43 -13.36 5.29
CA GLY A 80 -0.38 -13.21 4.29
C GLY A 80 -0.42 -11.85 3.60
N ARG A 81 0.77 -11.28 3.34
CA ARG A 81 0.92 -10.00 2.64
C ARG A 81 0.86 -10.18 1.14
N GLY A 82 0.52 -9.14 0.40
CA GLY A 82 0.58 -9.18 -1.07
C GLY A 82 2.03 -9.24 -1.54
N VAL A 83 2.74 -8.12 -1.48
CA VAL A 83 4.14 -8.05 -1.91
C VAL A 83 4.99 -7.53 -0.76
N THR A 84 6.09 -8.21 -0.48
CA THR A 84 7.11 -7.78 0.48
C THR A 84 8.46 -7.64 -0.23
N LEU A 85 8.99 -6.42 -0.23
CA LEU A 85 10.37 -6.11 -0.63
C LEU A 85 11.21 -5.81 0.62
N GLY A 86 12.15 -6.69 0.92
CA GLY A 86 13.12 -6.50 2.00
C GLY A 86 14.31 -5.63 1.59
N SER A 87 14.86 -5.94 0.41
CA SER A 87 16.05 -5.30 -0.18
C SER A 87 16.19 -5.67 -1.66
N GLY A 88 17.20 -5.11 -2.32
CA GLY A 88 17.42 -5.30 -3.76
C GLY A 88 16.49 -4.45 -4.61
N ALA A 89 16.35 -4.79 -5.90
CA ALA A 89 15.50 -4.05 -6.83
C ALA A 89 14.33 -4.89 -7.35
N ALA A 90 13.13 -4.30 -7.37
CA ALA A 90 11.94 -4.92 -7.94
C ALA A 90 11.19 -3.93 -8.85
N SER A 91 10.72 -4.39 -10.01
CA SER A 91 9.97 -3.58 -10.96
C SER A 91 8.72 -4.30 -11.46
N PHE A 92 7.56 -3.67 -11.30
CA PHE A 92 6.27 -4.14 -11.79
C PHE A 92 5.88 -3.32 -13.02
N ASN A 93 6.36 -3.74 -14.19
CA ASN A 93 6.21 -3.01 -15.45
C ASN A 93 4.85 -3.27 -16.12
N GLY A 94 4.22 -4.41 -15.84
CA GLY A 94 2.92 -4.77 -16.38
C GLY A 94 1.73 -4.43 -15.48
N GLY A 95 1.97 -3.80 -14.33
CA GLY A 95 0.96 -3.48 -13.32
C GLY A 95 1.02 -4.36 -12.07
N LEU A 96 0.41 -3.86 -11.00
CA LEU A 96 0.31 -4.55 -9.71
C LEU A 96 -1.07 -4.34 -9.08
N ALA A 97 -1.87 -5.40 -9.05
CA ALA A 97 -3.16 -5.44 -8.39
C ALA A 97 -3.11 -6.38 -7.18
N ILE A 98 -3.37 -5.86 -5.99
CA ILE A 98 -3.28 -6.60 -4.73
C ILE A 98 -4.62 -6.54 -4.01
N THR A 99 -5.12 -7.69 -3.57
CA THR A 99 -6.25 -7.80 -2.65
C THR A 99 -5.86 -8.64 -1.45
N THR A 100 -5.91 -8.06 -0.25
CA THR A 100 -5.64 -8.76 1.01
C THR A 100 -6.80 -8.59 1.99
N THR A 101 -7.12 -9.68 2.70
CA THR A 101 -8.11 -9.62 3.77
C THR A 101 -7.50 -9.07 5.05
N SER A 102 -6.42 -9.66 5.55
CA SER A 102 -5.83 -9.27 6.85
C SER A 102 -4.37 -8.82 6.76
N GLY A 103 -3.61 -9.28 5.77
CA GLY A 103 -2.23 -8.83 5.57
C GLY A 103 -2.14 -7.45 4.94
N THR A 104 -0.97 -6.82 5.08
CA THR A 104 -0.63 -5.60 4.33
C THR A 104 -0.54 -5.90 2.84
N GLY A 105 -1.06 -5.01 1.99
CA GLY A 105 -1.01 -5.18 0.54
C GLY A 105 0.41 -5.12 0.01
N LEU A 106 1.07 -3.97 0.15
CA LEU A 106 2.46 -3.75 -0.25
C LEU A 106 3.31 -3.35 0.95
N VAL A 107 4.40 -4.08 1.18
CA VAL A 107 5.42 -3.79 2.18
C VAL A 107 6.76 -3.59 1.51
N GLY A 108 7.45 -2.51 1.85
CA GLY A 108 8.85 -2.29 1.52
C GLY A 108 9.61 -1.87 2.76
N THR A 109 10.70 -2.55 3.11
CA THR A 109 11.56 -2.20 4.26
C THR A 109 12.94 -1.71 3.83
N GLY A 110 13.13 -1.50 2.53
CA GLY A 110 14.38 -1.09 1.91
C GLY A 110 14.38 -1.40 0.41
N GLY A 111 15.53 -1.21 -0.23
CA GLY A 111 15.73 -1.52 -1.65
C GLY A 111 15.10 -0.49 -2.60
N THR A 112 15.02 -0.86 -3.88
CA THR A 112 14.51 -0.05 -4.97
C THR A 112 13.23 -0.67 -5.53
N LEU A 113 12.14 0.12 -5.63
CA LEU A 113 10.85 -0.35 -6.11
C LEU A 113 10.30 0.55 -7.22
N GLY A 114 9.91 -0.05 -8.35
CA GLY A 114 9.17 0.62 -9.43
C GLY A 114 7.83 -0.07 -9.69
N ILE A 115 6.77 0.72 -9.90
CA ILE A 115 5.45 0.23 -10.30
C ILE A 115 4.96 1.15 -11.41
N ALA A 116 4.98 0.64 -12.64
CA ALA A 116 4.56 1.40 -13.80
C ALA A 116 3.03 1.57 -13.79
N ASN A 117 2.55 2.70 -14.31
CA ASN A 117 1.15 2.89 -14.63
C ASN A 117 0.76 2.07 -15.88
N ALA A 118 0.65 0.77 -15.71
CA ALA A 118 0.33 -0.20 -16.75
C ALA A 118 -0.61 -1.26 -16.17
N GLY A 119 -1.53 -1.78 -16.99
CA GLY A 119 -2.54 -2.70 -16.50
C GLY A 119 -3.37 -2.08 -15.36
N ALA A 120 -3.81 -2.91 -14.43
CA ALA A 120 -4.40 -2.47 -13.17
C ALA A 120 -3.31 -2.26 -12.12
N THR A 121 -3.30 -1.08 -11.51
CA THR A 121 -2.40 -0.72 -10.41
C THR A 121 -3.23 -0.38 -9.18
N SER A 122 -3.56 -1.36 -8.35
CA SER A 122 -4.43 -1.13 -7.19
C SER A 122 -4.06 -1.95 -5.98
N VAL A 123 -4.38 -1.44 -4.80
CA VAL A 123 -4.25 -2.19 -3.55
C VAL A 123 -5.52 -2.05 -2.72
N ALA A 124 -6.12 -3.18 -2.36
CA ALA A 124 -7.26 -3.25 -1.45
C ALA A 124 -6.95 -4.15 -0.27
N ALA A 125 -6.90 -3.58 0.94
CA ALA A 125 -6.59 -4.28 2.19
C ALA A 125 -7.71 -4.09 3.23
N SER A 126 -8.38 -5.16 3.67
CA SER A 126 -9.61 -5.03 4.49
C SER A 126 -9.41 -4.99 6.02
N ALA A 127 -8.24 -5.42 6.50
CA ALA A 127 -7.83 -5.34 7.91
C ALA A 127 -6.31 -5.12 8.05
N GLY A 128 -5.66 -4.75 6.94
CA GLY A 128 -4.23 -4.46 6.86
C GLY A 128 -4.00 -3.09 6.23
N GLN A 129 -2.74 -2.65 6.24
CA GLN A 129 -2.33 -1.45 5.51
C GLN A 129 -2.45 -1.73 4.01
N ALA A 130 -2.87 -0.76 3.20
CA ALA A 130 -2.73 -0.89 1.75
C ALA A 130 -1.25 -0.85 1.38
N VAL A 131 -0.53 0.16 1.87
CA VAL A 131 0.88 0.37 1.57
C VAL A 131 1.64 0.72 2.84
N SER A 132 2.80 0.09 3.04
CA SER A 132 3.74 0.37 4.12
C SER A 132 5.16 0.36 3.55
N LEU A 133 5.71 1.54 3.24
CA LEU A 133 7.07 1.68 2.73
C LEU A 133 7.94 2.38 3.78
N ALA A 134 9.08 1.78 4.11
CA ALA A 134 10.07 2.30 5.02
C ALA A 134 11.46 2.18 4.39
N GLY A 135 12.12 3.32 4.14
CA GLY A 135 13.47 3.35 3.58
C GLY A 135 13.60 2.84 2.14
N VAL A 136 12.50 2.86 1.38
CA VAL A 136 12.47 2.44 -0.02
C VAL A 136 12.92 3.58 -0.93
N THR A 137 13.76 3.26 -1.92
CA THR A 137 14.07 4.15 -3.04
C THR A 137 13.09 3.86 -4.18
N ILE A 138 12.34 4.86 -4.61
CA ILE A 138 11.45 4.74 -5.76
C ILE A 138 12.30 4.76 -7.04
N ALA A 139 12.15 3.73 -7.85
CA ALA A 139 12.87 3.56 -9.11
C ALA A 139 12.49 4.65 -10.13
N THR A 140 13.35 4.85 -11.12
CA THR A 140 13.04 5.75 -12.25
C THR A 140 11.73 5.35 -12.92
N GLY A 141 10.85 6.33 -13.13
CA GLY A 141 9.49 6.11 -13.62
C GLY A 141 8.42 6.02 -12.52
N GLY A 142 8.84 5.99 -11.25
CA GLY A 142 7.95 6.16 -10.10
C GLY A 142 7.26 4.88 -9.61
N ILE A 143 6.43 5.09 -8.60
CA ILE A 143 5.39 4.15 -8.18
C ILE A 143 4.05 4.82 -8.48
N THR A 144 3.25 4.20 -9.35
CA THR A 144 1.90 4.69 -9.66
C THR A 144 0.84 3.66 -9.31
N PHE A 145 -0.25 4.12 -8.68
CA PHE A 145 -1.47 3.37 -8.43
C PHE A 145 -2.70 4.10 -8.97
N ASP A 146 -3.63 3.38 -9.57
CA ASP A 146 -4.99 3.83 -9.88
C ASP A 146 -5.80 4.03 -8.60
N SER A 147 -5.67 3.13 -7.62
CA SER A 147 -6.40 3.26 -6.35
C SER A 147 -5.72 2.56 -5.19
N LEU A 148 -5.94 3.12 -3.99
CA LEU A 148 -5.58 2.50 -2.72
C LEU A 148 -6.81 2.46 -1.83
N SER A 149 -7.05 1.31 -1.19
CA SER A 149 -8.06 1.19 -0.15
C SER A 149 -7.54 0.38 1.04
N SER A 150 -7.74 0.93 2.23
CA SER A 150 -7.49 0.24 3.48
C SER A 150 -8.69 0.41 4.40
N SER A 151 -9.21 -0.69 4.94
CA SER A 151 -10.20 -0.68 6.00
C SER A 151 -9.70 -1.41 7.23
N ALA A 152 -10.15 -0.97 8.40
CA ALA A 152 -9.93 -1.63 9.70
C ALA A 152 -8.46 -2.03 9.99
N SER A 153 -7.49 -1.28 9.45
CA SER A 153 -6.06 -1.53 9.69
C SER A 153 -5.73 -1.34 11.16
N GLY A 154 -5.00 -2.30 11.74
CA GLY A 154 -4.41 -2.17 13.08
C GLY A 154 -3.23 -1.19 13.17
N ALA A 155 -2.92 -0.49 12.08
CA ALA A 155 -1.95 0.59 11.97
C ALA A 155 -2.50 1.65 10.99
N SER A 156 -1.62 2.37 10.29
CA SER A 156 -2.07 3.34 9.29
C SER A 156 -2.63 2.62 8.07
N GLY A 157 -3.53 3.25 7.32
CA GLY A 157 -4.00 2.68 6.06
C GLY A 157 -2.93 2.77 4.97
N VAL A 158 -2.22 3.90 4.94
CA VAL A 158 -1.05 4.14 4.10
C VAL A 158 0.06 4.70 4.98
N ALA A 159 1.26 4.14 4.90
CA ALA A 159 2.43 4.63 5.62
C ALA A 159 3.64 4.72 4.69
N LEU A 160 4.25 5.90 4.60
CA LEU A 160 5.50 6.15 3.87
C LEU A 160 6.51 6.84 4.81
N THR A 161 7.63 6.17 5.07
CA THR A 161 8.67 6.67 5.99
C THR A 161 10.04 6.62 5.32
N GLY A 162 10.71 7.77 5.21
CA GLY A 162 12.06 7.83 4.66
C GLY A 162 12.14 7.41 3.19
N VAL A 163 11.06 7.59 2.42
CA VAL A 163 11.01 7.21 1.01
C VAL A 163 11.75 8.26 0.16
N THR A 164 12.62 7.81 -0.75
CA THR A 164 13.45 8.67 -1.62
C THR A 164 13.29 8.26 -3.09
N GLY A 165 14.00 8.92 -4.01
CA GLY A 165 13.93 8.61 -5.45
C GLY A 165 12.85 9.42 -6.18
N ASP A 166 12.24 8.81 -7.20
CA ASP A 166 11.15 9.40 -7.98
C ASP A 166 9.83 9.47 -7.19
N ALA A 167 8.71 9.82 -7.84
CA ALA A 167 7.44 10.07 -7.17
C ALA A 167 6.66 8.80 -6.78
N PHE A 168 5.99 8.85 -5.63
CA PHE A 168 4.85 8.00 -5.29
C PHE A 168 3.56 8.72 -5.68
N THR A 169 2.76 8.13 -6.56
CA THR A 169 1.54 8.75 -7.08
C THR A 169 0.36 7.79 -7.00
N VAL A 170 -0.76 8.24 -6.45
CA VAL A 170 -2.07 7.60 -6.64
C VAL A 170 -2.88 8.51 -7.54
N THR A 171 -3.20 8.09 -8.75
CA THR A 171 -3.88 8.92 -9.76
C THR A 171 -5.39 9.00 -9.53
N GLY A 172 -5.99 7.91 -9.05
CA GLY A 172 -7.40 7.86 -8.69
C GLY A 172 -7.63 7.96 -7.18
N THR A 173 -8.49 7.10 -6.65
CA THR A 173 -9.02 7.25 -5.29
C THR A 173 -8.13 6.62 -4.24
N THR A 174 -7.91 7.33 -3.13
CA THR A 174 -7.37 6.76 -1.88
C THR A 174 -8.46 6.75 -0.82
N THR A 175 -8.82 5.59 -0.30
CA THR A 175 -9.83 5.45 0.76
C THR A 175 -9.24 4.75 1.96
N VAL A 176 -9.22 5.42 3.12
CA VAL A 176 -8.83 4.80 4.39
C VAL A 176 -9.99 4.89 5.37
N THR A 177 -10.39 3.76 5.94
CA THR A 177 -11.51 3.70 6.90
C THR A 177 -11.14 2.92 8.16
N ASN A 178 -11.48 3.44 9.33
CA ASN A 178 -11.31 2.74 10.61
C ASN A 178 -9.86 2.28 10.91
N ALA A 179 -8.86 3.04 10.50
CA ALA A 179 -7.48 2.81 10.93
C ALA A 179 -7.33 3.06 12.44
N THR A 180 -6.53 2.25 13.14
CA THR A 180 -6.25 2.46 14.58
C THR A 180 -5.09 3.42 14.84
N SER A 181 -4.45 3.97 13.80
CA SER A 181 -3.52 5.09 13.91
C SER A 181 -3.89 6.17 12.91
N ALA A 182 -2.92 6.93 12.39
CA ALA A 182 -3.20 7.89 11.34
C ALA A 182 -3.79 7.19 10.10
N GLY A 183 -4.77 7.76 9.41
CA GLY A 183 -5.27 7.14 8.18
C GLY A 183 -4.17 7.06 7.11
N ILE A 184 -3.48 8.19 6.90
CA ILE A 184 -2.28 8.29 6.09
C ILE A 184 -1.16 8.85 6.98
N ALA A 185 0.00 8.18 7.01
CA ALA A 185 1.18 8.61 7.75
C ALA A 185 2.36 8.83 6.79
N LEU A 186 2.92 10.04 6.78
CA LEU A 186 4.04 10.44 5.95
C LEU A 186 5.15 11.01 6.84
N SER A 187 6.31 10.38 6.89
CA SER A 187 7.41 10.82 7.73
C SER A 187 8.76 10.85 7.01
N GLY A 188 9.41 12.01 6.96
CA GLY A 188 10.79 12.13 6.49
C GLY A 188 11.02 11.75 5.01
N ASN A 189 10.02 11.94 4.15
CA ASN A 189 10.09 11.55 2.74
C ASN A 189 10.79 12.63 1.89
N ALA A 190 11.75 12.18 1.07
CA ALA A 190 12.41 13.03 0.08
C ALA A 190 11.77 12.88 -1.31
N ALA A 191 11.13 11.75 -1.59
CA ALA A 191 10.31 11.55 -2.78
C ALA A 191 9.07 12.47 -2.79
N ASN A 192 8.63 12.87 -3.98
CA ASN A 192 7.33 13.52 -4.13
C ASN A 192 6.23 12.50 -3.86
N VAL A 193 5.21 12.89 -3.09
CA VAL A 193 4.05 12.07 -2.76
C VAL A 193 2.79 12.78 -3.21
N ALA A 194 2.04 12.17 -4.13
CA ALA A 194 0.81 12.72 -4.65
C ALA A 194 -0.34 11.72 -4.52
N PHE A 195 -1.48 12.19 -4.03
CA PHE A 195 -2.72 11.44 -4.01
C PHE A 195 -3.79 12.16 -4.84
N GLY A 196 -4.62 11.39 -5.55
CA GLY A 196 -5.83 11.87 -6.18
C GLY A 196 -6.90 12.19 -5.15
N ALA A 197 -8.16 11.87 -5.47
CA ALA A 197 -9.27 12.05 -4.54
C ALA A 197 -9.09 11.16 -3.30
N THR A 198 -8.96 11.78 -2.13
CA THR A 198 -8.63 11.08 -0.88
C THR A 198 -9.72 11.23 0.13
N THR A 199 -10.17 10.11 0.71
CA THR A 199 -11.11 10.10 1.81
C THR A 199 -10.53 9.31 2.97
N VAL A 200 -10.41 9.95 4.13
CA VAL A 200 -10.06 9.29 5.39
C VAL A 200 -11.24 9.38 6.34
N THR A 201 -11.79 8.24 6.75
CA THR A 201 -12.92 8.19 7.69
C THR A 201 -12.59 7.39 8.94
N ALA A 202 -13.06 7.92 10.09
CA ALA A 202 -13.10 7.18 11.35
C ALA A 202 -11.76 6.58 11.81
N SER A 203 -10.63 7.29 11.65
CA SER A 203 -9.41 6.94 12.41
C SER A 203 -9.73 7.00 13.90
N THR A 204 -9.83 5.84 14.55
CA THR A 204 -10.52 5.73 15.86
C THR A 204 -9.70 6.31 17.01
N THR A 205 -8.38 6.43 16.80
CA THR A 205 -7.39 6.80 17.82
C THR A 205 -6.25 7.69 17.28
N GLY A 206 -6.22 8.01 15.97
CA GLY A 206 -5.16 8.79 15.33
C GLY A 206 -5.65 9.86 14.37
N ASN A 207 -4.71 10.61 13.77
CA ASN A 207 -5.00 11.68 12.81
C ASN A 207 -5.67 11.15 11.52
N GLY A 208 -6.37 12.00 10.78
CA GLY A 208 -6.77 11.63 9.41
C GLY A 208 -5.54 11.44 8.53
N VAL A 209 -4.73 12.51 8.45
CA VAL A 209 -3.42 12.52 7.81
C VAL A 209 -2.41 13.03 8.82
N ASP A 210 -1.29 12.32 8.98
CA ASP A 210 -0.14 12.70 9.78
C ASP A 210 1.07 12.93 8.87
N ILE A 211 1.61 14.14 8.90
CA ILE A 211 2.81 14.54 8.16
C ILE A 211 3.83 15.02 9.18
N SER A 212 4.90 14.26 9.36
CA SER A 212 5.90 14.49 10.40
C SER A 212 7.33 14.34 9.87
N GLY A 213 8.32 14.71 10.69
CA GLY A 213 9.72 14.78 10.27
C GLY A 213 9.98 15.82 9.18
N VAL A 214 11.19 15.81 8.62
CA VAL A 214 11.58 16.71 7.52
C VAL A 214 11.27 16.04 6.19
N ASN A 215 10.15 16.42 5.56
CA ASN A 215 9.83 16.00 4.20
C ASN A 215 10.37 17.06 3.23
N THR A 216 11.28 16.68 2.34
CA THR A 216 11.83 17.60 1.31
C THR A 216 11.12 17.46 -0.03
N GLY A 217 10.44 16.34 -0.26
CA GLY A 217 9.56 16.15 -1.41
C GLY A 217 8.24 16.89 -1.23
N THR A 218 7.57 17.20 -2.34
CA THR A 218 6.22 17.78 -2.29
C THR A 218 5.20 16.72 -1.88
N ILE A 219 4.29 17.07 -0.96
CA ILE A 219 3.12 16.26 -0.60
C ILE A 219 1.87 16.98 -1.12
N SER A 220 1.06 16.28 -1.90
CA SER A 220 -0.14 16.87 -2.52
C SER A 220 -1.34 15.92 -2.51
N PHE A 221 -2.53 16.51 -2.43
CA PHE A 221 -3.82 15.86 -2.56
C PHE A 221 -4.61 16.65 -3.59
N THR A 222 -5.21 15.96 -4.56
CA THR A 222 -6.12 16.62 -5.53
C THR A 222 -7.40 17.04 -4.83
N ASP A 223 -7.92 16.17 -3.97
CA ASP A 223 -9.01 16.43 -3.04
C ASP A 223 -8.77 15.63 -1.77
N LEU A 224 -9.14 16.19 -0.62
CA LEU A 224 -8.94 15.57 0.68
C LEU A 224 -10.17 15.79 1.56
N ASP A 225 -10.93 14.72 1.74
CA ASP A 225 -12.02 14.63 2.71
C ASP A 225 -11.56 13.86 3.95
N ILE A 226 -11.72 14.47 5.12
CA ILE A 226 -11.44 13.86 6.43
C ILE A 226 -12.73 13.90 7.23
N ALA A 227 -13.44 12.77 7.25
CA ALA A 227 -14.69 12.66 7.99
C ALA A 227 -14.48 12.07 9.39
N ASP A 228 -14.70 12.89 10.41
CA ASP A 228 -14.90 12.43 11.78
C ASP A 228 -16.39 12.09 12.00
N ARG A 229 -16.69 10.85 12.41
CA ARG A 229 -18.07 10.45 12.76
C ARG A 229 -18.62 11.19 13.97
N ARG A 230 -17.83 12.00 14.68
CA ARG A 230 -18.28 12.77 15.86
C ARG A 230 -18.80 14.18 15.56
N GLN A 231 -18.67 14.73 14.35
CA GLN A 231 -18.94 16.17 14.13
C GLN A 231 -20.31 16.54 13.54
N HIS A 232 -21.17 15.59 13.16
CA HIS A 232 -22.50 15.91 12.59
C HIS A 232 -23.70 15.44 13.42
N GLY A 233 -23.53 15.34 14.74
CA GLY A 233 -24.56 14.83 15.66
C GLY A 233 -25.00 15.76 16.79
N ARG A 234 -24.66 17.06 16.78
CA ARG A 234 -25.13 17.98 17.84
C ARG A 234 -25.22 19.44 17.43
N LEU A 235 -25.92 19.74 16.34
CA LEU A 235 -26.61 21.04 16.27
C LEU A 235 -27.76 20.97 17.27
N ARG A 236 -27.51 21.42 18.51
CA ARG A 236 -28.55 21.50 19.54
C ARG A 236 -29.63 22.49 19.08
N PRO A 237 -30.91 22.09 19.03
CA PRO A 237 -31.99 23.04 18.80
C PRO A 237 -32.36 23.70 20.13
N GLU A 238 -31.58 24.69 20.56
CA GLU A 238 -31.91 25.51 21.74
C GLU A 238 -32.15 26.97 21.36
N TRP A 239 -33.11 27.17 20.46
CA TRP A 239 -33.90 28.41 20.33
C TRP A 239 -35.36 28.14 20.71
N ARG A 240 -35.59 27.62 21.91
CA ARG A 240 -36.89 27.72 22.58
C ARG A 240 -36.63 28.18 24.00
N HIS A 241 -36.78 29.49 24.23
CA HIS A 241 -37.59 30.08 25.30
C HIS A 241 -37.23 31.57 25.43
N ALA A 242 -37.90 32.42 24.64
CA ALA A 242 -38.06 33.83 24.97
C ALA A 242 -39.33 34.38 24.31
N ARG A 243 -40.49 33.83 24.68
CA ARG A 243 -41.78 34.54 24.63
C ARG A 243 -42.63 34.08 25.81
N ARG A 244 -42.38 34.67 26.98
CA ARG A 244 -43.39 34.72 28.03
C ARG A 244 -44.40 35.78 27.60
N CYS A 245 -45.60 35.32 27.30
CA CYS A 245 -46.77 36.15 27.02
C CYS A 245 -47.06 37.07 28.22
N GLY A 246 -47.52 38.28 27.92
CA GLY A 246 -48.20 39.12 28.89
C GLY A 246 -49.61 38.60 29.17
N HIS A 247 -50.03 38.72 30.44
CA HIS A 247 -51.34 39.17 30.92
C HIS A 247 -51.44 38.90 32.42
N GLY A 248 -51.91 39.88 33.19
CA GLY A 248 -52.34 39.68 34.58
C GLY A 248 -52.23 40.94 35.42
N GLU A 249 -53.25 41.78 35.30
CA GLU A 249 -53.85 42.74 36.27
C GLU A 249 -52.98 43.82 36.95
#